data_AF-A0A9E9NQL4-F1
#
_entry.id   AF-A0A9E9NQL4-F1
#
_cell.length_a   1.000
_cell.length_b   1.000
_cell.length_c   1.000
_cell.angle_alpha   90.00
_cell.angle_beta   90.00
_cell.angle_gamma   90.00
#
_symmetry.space_group_name_H-M   'P 1'
#
loop_
_entity.id
_entity.type
_entity.pdbx_description
1 polymer ?
#
loop_
_entity_poly.entity_id
_entity_poly.type
_entity_poly.pdbx_seq_one_letter_code
_entity_poly.pdbx_strand_id
1 'polypeptide(L)'
;MFILSNERTSDNPECFGQYKAYLTQHKNIFPSKAYSLATSEWYGNFNDPRCPHDAWLENIKIEERNSGDRQENRYITITIRLLGAYHDGFIELIYPQVFNYQLNCNHGIQGHRDWRYDELRINDQGHLIHEIEWYDLNESSRWLIEASDIEYRWISKGEIT
;
A
#
# COMPACT_ATOMS: atom_id res chain seq x y z
N MET A 1 1.24 15.18 1.15
CA MET A 1 1.74 13.97 1.83
C MET A 1 1.99 14.37 3.28
N PHE A 2 1.88 13.43 4.23
CA PHE A 2 1.70 13.70 5.66
C PHE A 2 2.64 12.89 6.57
N ILE A 3 2.72 11.58 6.36
CA ILE A 3 3.36 10.56 7.20
C ILE A 3 4.54 9.85 6.52
N LEU A 4 4.93 10.19 5.29
CA LEU A 4 6.17 9.69 4.69
C LEU A 4 7.42 10.41 5.23
N SER A 5 8.54 9.71 5.35
CA SER A 5 9.75 10.20 6.07
C SER A 5 10.32 11.54 5.61
N ASN A 6 10.36 11.81 4.30
CA ASN A 6 10.87 13.10 3.78
C ASN A 6 9.98 14.31 4.13
N GLU A 7 8.76 14.05 4.60
CA GLU A 7 7.74 15.07 4.86
C GLU A 7 7.34 15.11 6.33
N ARG A 8 7.80 14.12 7.11
CA ARG A 8 7.86 14.17 8.56
C ARG A 8 8.96 15.14 8.98
N THR A 9 8.55 16.28 9.54
CA THR A 9 9.48 17.22 10.19
C THR A 9 10.13 16.63 11.45
N SER A 10 9.58 15.53 11.99
CA SER A 10 10.12 14.58 12.97
C SER A 10 9.13 13.41 13.12
N ASP A 11 9.36 12.41 13.99
CA ASP A 11 8.36 11.42 14.42
C ASP A 11 7.21 12.05 15.23
N ASN A 12 6.66 13.16 14.73
CA ASN A 12 5.63 13.97 15.35
C ASN A 12 4.28 13.27 15.17
N PRO A 13 3.57 12.93 16.27
CA PRO A 13 2.22 12.38 16.23
C PRO A 13 1.21 13.21 15.41
N GLU A 14 1.49 14.50 15.24
CA GLU A 14 0.65 15.44 14.48
C GLU A 14 0.45 15.03 13.01
N CYS A 15 1.47 14.47 12.36
CA CYS A 15 1.40 13.99 10.97
C CYS A 15 0.28 12.96 10.76
N PHE A 16 0.12 12.02 11.69
CA PHE A 16 -0.96 11.03 11.65
C PHE A 16 -2.33 11.65 11.85
N GLY A 17 -2.43 12.69 12.70
CA GLY A 17 -3.66 13.46 12.90
C GLY A 17 -4.08 14.20 11.62
N GLN A 18 -3.13 14.84 10.94
CA GLN A 18 -3.37 15.52 9.65
C GLN A 18 -3.81 14.53 8.57
N TYR A 19 -3.18 13.35 8.50
CA TYR A 19 -3.58 12.31 7.57
C TYR A 19 -5.02 11.81 7.82
N LYS A 20 -5.40 11.58 9.09
CA LYS A 20 -6.78 11.22 9.45
C LYS A 20 -7.79 12.32 9.07
N ALA A 21 -7.42 13.58 9.27
CA ALA A 21 -8.26 14.72 8.86
C ALA A 21 -8.42 14.76 7.33
N TYR A 22 -7.35 14.53 6.59
CA TYR A 22 -7.37 14.41 5.12
C TYR A 22 -8.33 13.31 4.66
N LEU A 23 -8.24 12.10 5.20
CA LEU A 23 -9.16 11.00 4.86
C LEU A 23 -10.61 11.41 5.12
N THR A 24 -10.88 12.00 6.28
CA THR A 24 -12.24 12.45 6.65
C THR A 24 -12.79 13.50 5.68
N GLN A 25 -11.98 14.49 5.30
CA GLN A 25 -12.37 15.54 4.35
C GLN A 25 -12.70 14.99 2.96
N HIS A 26 -11.99 13.94 2.53
CA HIS A 26 -12.12 13.38 1.18
C HIS A 26 -12.98 12.11 1.11
N LYS A 27 -13.65 11.72 2.21
CA LYS A 27 -14.46 10.50 2.33
C LYS A 27 -15.38 10.24 1.13
N ASN A 28 -16.06 11.28 0.65
CA ASN A 28 -17.10 11.15 -0.38
C ASN A 28 -16.56 10.91 -1.80
N ILE A 29 -15.26 11.09 -2.00
CA ILE A 29 -14.60 10.96 -3.32
C ILE A 29 -13.49 9.90 -3.31
N PHE A 30 -13.21 9.33 -2.14
CA PHE A 30 -12.23 8.27 -1.99
C PHE A 30 -12.80 6.93 -2.51
N PRO A 31 -12.01 6.09 -3.19
CA PRO A 31 -12.43 4.73 -3.50
C PRO A 31 -12.82 3.96 -2.25
N SER A 32 -13.92 3.21 -2.34
CA SER A 32 -14.61 2.68 -1.16
C SER A 32 -13.76 1.72 -0.33
N LYS A 33 -13.01 0.82 -0.97
CA LYS A 33 -12.17 -0.15 -0.26
C LYS A 33 -10.92 0.52 0.29
N ALA A 34 -10.32 1.44 -0.47
CA ALA A 34 -9.21 2.26 -0.02
C ALA A 34 -9.55 3.09 1.23
N TYR A 35 -10.73 3.73 1.25
CA TYR A 35 -11.19 4.48 2.43
C TYR A 35 -11.37 3.53 3.62
N SER A 36 -12.10 2.43 3.41
CA SER A 36 -12.34 1.43 4.46
C SER A 36 -11.04 0.86 5.04
N LEU A 37 -10.01 0.68 4.21
CA LEU A 37 -8.69 0.24 4.62
C LEU A 37 -7.99 1.31 5.47
N ALA A 38 -7.84 2.51 4.91
CA ALA A 38 -7.11 3.63 5.52
C ALA A 38 -7.69 4.08 6.87
N THR A 39 -9.02 3.95 7.05
CA THR A 39 -9.72 4.35 8.28
C THR A 39 -10.01 3.20 9.22
N SER A 40 -9.50 2.00 8.96
CA SER A 40 -9.69 0.88 9.88
C SER A 40 -8.88 1.09 11.16
N GLU A 41 -9.38 0.57 12.28
CA GLU A 41 -8.71 0.70 13.59
C GLU A 41 -7.34 0.01 13.65
N TRP A 42 -7.06 -0.91 12.73
CA TRP A 42 -5.87 -1.74 12.73
C TRP A 42 -4.79 -1.29 11.73
N TYR A 43 -5.15 -0.62 10.63
CA TYR A 43 -4.20 -0.33 9.55
C TYR A 43 -3.02 0.55 9.99
N GLY A 44 -3.28 1.49 10.91
CA GLY A 44 -2.25 2.33 11.53
C GLY A 44 -1.82 1.89 12.94
N ASN A 45 -2.22 0.72 13.41
CA ASN A 45 -1.86 0.21 14.73
C ASN A 45 -0.71 -0.81 14.60
N PHE A 46 0.51 -0.40 14.92
CA PHE A 46 1.71 -1.25 14.79
C PHE A 46 1.72 -2.46 15.73
N ASN A 47 0.77 -2.56 16.66
CA ASN A 47 0.59 -3.74 17.51
C ASN A 47 -0.42 -4.75 16.96
N ASP A 48 -1.04 -4.48 15.81
CA ASP A 48 -2.00 -5.38 15.17
C ASP A 48 -1.30 -6.18 14.06
N PRO A 49 -1.41 -7.52 14.01
CA PRO A 49 -0.72 -8.34 13.01
C PRO A 49 -1.14 -8.05 11.57
N ARG A 50 -2.30 -7.42 11.37
CA ARG A 50 -2.81 -7.01 10.05
C ARG A 50 -2.13 -5.74 9.53
N CYS A 51 -1.48 -4.96 10.39
CA CYS A 51 -0.81 -3.73 9.99
C CYS A 51 0.35 -4.04 9.04
N PRO A 52 0.51 -3.29 7.92
CA PRO A 52 1.63 -3.50 7.01
C PRO A 52 2.97 -2.98 7.54
N HIS A 53 2.98 -2.17 8.61
CA HIS A 53 4.22 -1.71 9.24
C HIS A 53 5.12 -2.89 9.63
N ASP A 54 6.41 -2.79 9.32
CA ASP A 54 7.44 -3.82 9.52
C ASP A 54 7.22 -5.12 8.71
N ALA A 55 6.22 -5.19 7.83
CA ALA A 55 5.97 -6.36 7.00
C ALA A 55 7.03 -6.50 5.90
N TRP A 56 7.34 -7.75 5.54
CA TRP A 56 8.37 -8.07 4.54
C TRP A 56 7.74 -8.43 3.21
N LEU A 57 8.29 -7.91 2.11
CA LEU A 57 7.85 -8.30 0.78
C LEU A 57 8.18 -9.77 0.49
N GLU A 58 7.16 -10.56 0.19
CA GLU A 58 7.32 -11.94 -0.30
C GLU A 58 7.33 -11.97 -1.82
N ASN A 59 6.36 -11.29 -2.44
CA ASN A 59 6.34 -11.11 -3.89
C ASN A 59 5.47 -9.93 -4.32
N ILE A 60 5.72 -9.50 -5.55
CA ILE A 60 4.85 -8.63 -6.31
C ILE A 60 4.56 -9.29 -7.66
N LYS A 61 3.30 -9.22 -8.09
CA LYS A 61 2.84 -9.69 -9.39
C LYS A 61 2.23 -8.53 -10.16
N ILE A 62 2.71 -8.31 -11.37
CA ILE A 62 2.17 -7.31 -12.31
C ILE A 62 1.61 -8.07 -13.49
N GLU A 63 0.32 -7.90 -13.77
CA GLU A 63 -0.38 -8.64 -14.81
C GLU A 63 -1.08 -7.68 -15.76
N GLU A 64 -0.78 -7.79 -17.05
CA GLU A 64 -1.64 -7.20 -18.09
C GLU A 64 -2.82 -8.14 -18.33
N ARG A 65 -3.99 -7.75 -17.85
CA ARG A 65 -5.27 -8.43 -18.08
C ARG A 65 -5.86 -7.95 -19.39
N ASN A 66 -6.60 -8.82 -20.05
CA ASN A 66 -7.28 -8.49 -21.29
C ASN A 66 -8.71 -9.06 -21.36
N SER A 67 -9.55 -8.41 -22.15
CA SER A 67 -10.92 -8.84 -22.45
C SER A 67 -11.37 -8.34 -23.84
N GLY A 68 -12.57 -8.73 -24.27
CA GLY A 68 -13.07 -8.47 -25.63
C GLY A 68 -12.67 -9.57 -26.62
N ASP A 69 -13.34 -9.60 -27.78
CA ASP A 69 -13.19 -10.67 -28.77
C ASP A 69 -11.78 -10.76 -29.34
N ARG A 70 -11.06 -9.63 -29.36
CA ARG A 70 -9.67 -9.54 -29.84
C ARG A 70 -8.67 -9.32 -28.71
N GLN A 71 -9.10 -9.44 -27.45
CA GLN A 71 -8.28 -9.11 -26.28
C GLN A 71 -7.79 -7.64 -26.31
N GLU A 72 -8.63 -6.76 -26.87
CA GLU A 72 -8.31 -5.35 -27.12
C GLU A 72 -8.44 -4.49 -25.87
N ASN A 73 -9.30 -4.88 -24.93
CA ASN A 73 -9.49 -4.15 -23.68
C ASN A 73 -8.40 -4.60 -22.70
N ARG A 74 -7.36 -3.81 -22.54
CA ARG A 74 -6.22 -4.13 -21.66
C ARG A 74 -6.18 -3.24 -20.43
N TYR A 75 -5.82 -3.83 -19.30
CA TYR A 75 -5.60 -3.11 -18.06
C TYR A 75 -4.60 -3.84 -17.18
N ILE A 76 -3.92 -3.10 -16.30
CA ILE A 76 -2.91 -3.67 -15.41
C ILE A 76 -3.55 -3.96 -14.06
N THR A 77 -3.27 -5.15 -13.51
CA THR A 77 -3.53 -5.50 -12.12
C THR A 77 -2.20 -5.70 -11.42
N ILE A 78 -2.05 -5.13 -10.22
CA ILE A 78 -0.90 -5.38 -9.35
C ILE A 78 -1.38 -6.13 -8.10
N THR A 79 -0.63 -7.15 -7.69
CA THR A 79 -0.81 -7.83 -6.40
C THR A 79 0.50 -7.80 -5.63
N ILE A 80 0.45 -7.35 -4.38
CA ILE A 80 1.59 -7.37 -3.44
C ILE A 80 1.25 -8.38 -2.36
N ARG A 81 2.17 -9.29 -2.08
CA ARG A 81 2.09 -10.19 -0.93
C ARG A 81 3.21 -9.87 0.05
N LEU A 82 2.84 -9.69 1.30
CA LEU A 82 3.76 -9.45 2.41
C LEU A 82 3.65 -10.57 3.43
N LEU A 83 4.75 -10.91 4.08
CA LEU A 83 4.77 -11.58 5.37
C LEU A 83 4.54 -10.52 6.45
N GLY A 84 3.47 -10.64 7.25
CA GLY A 84 3.17 -9.68 8.32
C GLY A 84 4.27 -9.64 9.37
N ALA A 85 4.43 -8.52 10.08
CA ALA A 85 5.56 -8.29 11.00
C ALA A 85 5.73 -9.33 12.12
N TYR A 86 4.63 -9.94 12.57
CA TYR A 86 4.63 -11.02 13.56
C TYR A 86 4.93 -12.40 12.97
N HIS A 87 5.08 -12.47 11.64
CA HIS A 87 5.34 -13.68 10.86
C HIS A 87 4.29 -14.78 11.05
N ASP A 88 3.07 -14.44 11.47
CA ASP A 88 1.94 -15.33 11.79
C ASP A 88 0.84 -15.34 10.70
N GLY A 89 0.98 -14.47 9.70
CA GLY A 89 0.10 -14.44 8.54
C GLY A 89 0.70 -13.64 7.38
N PHE A 90 -0.08 -13.53 6.32
CA PHE A 90 0.27 -12.80 5.12
C PHE A 90 -0.74 -11.70 4.84
N ILE A 91 -0.24 -10.61 4.28
CA ILE A 91 -1.04 -9.50 3.76
C ILE A 91 -1.04 -9.61 2.24
N GLU A 92 -2.21 -9.55 1.63
CA GLU A 92 -2.34 -9.35 0.18
C GLU A 92 -3.04 -8.03 -0.13
N LEU A 93 -2.37 -7.21 -0.94
CA LEU A 93 -2.90 -5.98 -1.49
C LEU A 93 -3.13 -6.16 -2.99
N ILE A 94 -4.34 -5.90 -3.47
CA ILE A 94 -4.71 -6.07 -4.88
C ILE A 94 -5.19 -4.72 -5.42
N TYR A 95 -4.53 -4.25 -6.48
CA TYR A 95 -4.92 -3.06 -7.24
C TYR A 95 -5.58 -3.53 -8.54
N PRO A 96 -6.92 -3.49 -8.64
CA PRO A 96 -7.65 -4.18 -9.70
C PRO A 96 -7.42 -3.55 -11.09
N GLN A 97 -7.27 -2.23 -11.15
CA GLN A 97 -6.93 -1.49 -12.36
C GLN A 97 -5.93 -0.39 -12.01
N VAL A 98 -4.71 -0.51 -12.55
CA VAL A 98 -3.60 0.41 -12.35
C VAL A 98 -3.47 1.32 -13.56
N PHE A 99 -3.37 2.63 -13.30
CA PHE A 99 -3.21 3.67 -14.31
C PHE A 99 -1.74 4.07 -14.49
N ASN A 100 -0.98 4.06 -13.40
CA ASN A 100 0.45 4.38 -13.39
C ASN A 100 1.12 3.67 -12.20
N TYR A 101 2.39 3.31 -12.33
CA TYR A 101 3.17 2.81 -11.20
C TYR A 101 4.66 3.07 -11.37
N GLN A 102 5.34 3.27 -10.25
CA GLN A 102 6.79 3.38 -10.15
C GLN A 102 7.26 2.51 -8.99
N LEU A 103 8.15 1.56 -9.26
CA LEU A 103 8.77 0.71 -8.27
C LEU A 103 10.28 0.95 -8.33
N ASN A 104 10.85 1.42 -7.24
CA ASN A 104 12.29 1.53 -7.08
C ASN A 104 12.77 0.66 -5.93
N CYS A 105 13.97 0.12 -6.10
CA CYS A 105 14.69 -0.63 -5.08
C CYS A 105 16.15 -0.16 -5.13
N ASN A 106 16.51 0.67 -4.17
CA ASN A 106 17.90 1.05 -3.95
C ASN A 106 18.53 -0.03 -3.05
N HIS A 107 19.73 -0.51 -3.41
CA HIS A 107 20.50 -1.46 -2.58
C HIS A 107 19.85 -2.84 -2.30
N GLY A 108 19.16 -3.42 -3.28
CA GLY A 108 18.45 -4.71 -3.14
C GLY A 108 19.29 -5.98 -2.85
N ILE A 109 20.57 -5.87 -2.50
CA ILE A 109 21.44 -7.01 -2.12
C ILE A 109 20.84 -7.80 -0.95
N GLN A 110 20.13 -7.12 -0.05
CA GLN A 110 19.50 -7.74 1.13
C GLN A 110 17.96 -7.73 1.03
N GLY A 111 17.43 -7.67 -0.20
CA GLY A 111 15.99 -7.59 -0.45
C GLY A 111 15.44 -6.16 -0.32
N HIS A 112 14.11 -6.07 -0.17
CA HIS A 112 13.38 -4.79 -0.11
C HIS A 112 13.28 -4.21 1.30
N ARG A 113 13.76 -4.95 2.31
CA ARG A 113 13.58 -4.66 3.74
C ARG A 113 12.11 -4.60 4.14
N ASP A 114 11.81 -3.79 5.14
CA ASP A 114 10.49 -3.64 5.72
C ASP A 114 9.72 -2.45 5.17
N TRP A 115 8.41 -2.62 5.13
CA TRP A 115 7.45 -1.56 4.88
C TRP A 115 7.39 -0.64 6.10
N ARG A 116 7.87 0.60 5.95
CA ARG A 116 7.92 1.54 7.07
C ARG A 116 6.63 2.34 7.17
N TYR A 117 6.27 3.09 6.15
CA TYR A 117 5.05 3.90 6.14
C TYR A 117 4.41 3.89 4.77
N ASP A 118 3.13 4.20 4.72
CA ASP A 118 2.43 4.39 3.47
C ASP A 118 1.34 5.45 3.58
N GLU A 119 0.94 5.98 2.43
CA GLU A 119 -0.18 6.89 2.30
C GLU A 119 -1.11 6.48 1.17
N LEU A 120 -2.40 6.50 1.48
CA LEU A 120 -3.47 6.46 0.50
C LEU A 120 -3.99 7.89 0.31
N ARG A 121 -3.91 8.38 -0.92
CA ARG A 121 -4.41 9.71 -1.32
C ARG A 121 -5.16 9.62 -2.64
N ILE A 122 -5.87 10.68 -2.99
CA ILE A 122 -6.51 10.81 -4.30
C ILE A 122 -5.81 11.90 -5.10
N ASN A 123 -5.70 11.70 -6.41
CA ASN A 123 -5.23 12.74 -7.34
C ASN A 123 -6.40 13.58 -7.89
N ASP A 124 -6.10 14.57 -8.73
CA ASP A 124 -7.09 15.48 -9.33
C ASP A 124 -8.09 14.76 -10.26
N GLN A 125 -7.78 13.54 -10.69
CA GLN A 125 -8.65 12.69 -11.52
C GLN A 125 -9.55 11.77 -10.67
N GLY A 126 -9.40 11.78 -9.34
CA GLY A 126 -10.13 10.90 -8.43
C GLY A 126 -9.58 9.48 -8.34
N HIS A 127 -8.38 9.22 -8.89
CA HIS A 127 -7.72 7.92 -8.76
C HIS A 127 -7.06 7.79 -7.40
N LEU A 128 -7.03 6.56 -6.86
CA LEU A 128 -6.22 6.22 -5.70
C LEU A 128 -4.75 6.36 -6.06
N ILE A 129 -3.97 6.94 -5.16
CA ILE A 129 -2.52 6.90 -5.13
C ILE A 129 -2.13 6.21 -3.82
N HIS A 130 -1.41 5.09 -3.93
CA HIS A 130 -0.75 4.44 -2.82
C HIS A 130 0.75 4.69 -2.92
N GLU A 131 1.30 5.40 -1.96
CA GLU A 131 2.73 5.65 -1.84
C GLU A 131 3.28 4.87 -0.65
N ILE A 132 4.23 3.97 -0.89
CA ILE A 132 4.78 3.05 0.10
C ILE A 132 6.26 3.36 0.28
N GLU A 133 6.68 3.53 1.53
CA GLU A 133 8.06 3.70 1.93
C GLU A 133 8.65 2.38 2.41
N TRP A 134 9.72 1.94 1.74
CA TRP A 134 10.53 0.79 2.13
C TRP A 134 11.80 1.30 2.80
N TYR A 135 12.05 0.89 4.03
CA TYR A 135 13.18 1.41 4.81
C TYR A 135 14.42 0.54 4.66
N ASP A 136 15.51 1.10 4.15
CA ASP A 136 16.83 0.48 4.25
C ASP A 136 17.74 1.33 5.16
N LEU A 137 18.78 0.69 5.70
CA LEU A 137 19.62 1.17 6.81
C LEU A 137 20.05 2.65 6.69
N ASN A 138 20.27 3.14 5.47
CA ASN A 138 20.73 4.51 5.22
C ASN A 138 19.87 5.30 4.20
N GLU A 139 18.88 4.67 3.55
CA GLU A 139 18.06 5.30 2.52
C GLU A 139 16.73 4.58 2.37
N SER A 140 15.63 5.31 2.20
CA SER A 140 14.33 4.70 1.90
C SER A 140 14.08 4.62 0.40
N SER A 141 13.56 3.50 -0.08
CA SER A 141 12.95 3.39 -1.41
C SER A 141 11.47 3.73 -1.34
N ARG A 142 10.88 4.11 -2.48
CA ARG A 142 9.46 4.47 -2.58
C ARG A 142 8.79 3.70 -3.69
N TRP A 143 7.62 3.16 -3.44
CA TRP A 143 6.73 2.68 -4.49
C TRP A 143 5.56 3.65 -4.62
N LEU A 144 5.15 3.92 -5.84
CA LEU A 144 3.99 4.73 -6.15
C LEU A 144 3.07 3.92 -7.06
N ILE A 145 1.82 3.73 -6.66
CA ILE A 145 0.82 3.00 -7.44
C ILE A 145 -0.42 3.87 -7.56
N GLU A 146 -0.77 4.25 -8.79
CA GLU A 146 -2.01 4.92 -9.12
C GLU A 146 -3.03 3.89 -9.63
N ALA A 147 -4.18 3.77 -8.96
CA ALA A 147 -5.15 2.73 -9.22
C ALA A 147 -6.60 3.20 -9.06
N SER A 148 -7.55 2.37 -9.49
CA SER A 148 -8.98 2.63 -9.30
C SER A 148 -9.44 2.41 -7.85
N ASP A 149 -8.86 1.44 -7.14
CA ASP A 149 -9.11 1.12 -5.74
C ASP A 149 -7.98 0.20 -5.20
N ILE A 150 -8.09 -0.29 -3.96
CA ILE A 150 -7.23 -1.31 -3.35
C ILE A 150 -8.05 -2.31 -2.53
N GLU A 151 -7.81 -3.60 -2.71
CA GLU A 151 -8.33 -4.65 -1.82
C GLU A 151 -7.24 -5.09 -0.86
N TYR A 152 -7.62 -5.29 0.40
CA TYR A 152 -6.75 -5.86 1.43
C TYR A 152 -7.29 -7.23 1.87
N ARG A 153 -6.39 -8.20 2.06
CA ARG A 153 -6.72 -9.49 2.68
C ARG A 153 -5.64 -9.86 3.69
N TRP A 154 -6.09 -10.35 4.85
CA TRP A 154 -5.25 -11.05 5.81
C TRP A 154 -5.44 -12.55 5.64
N ILE A 155 -4.35 -13.30 5.60
CA ILE A 155 -4.35 -14.76 5.47
C ILE A 155 -3.55 -15.31 6.64
N SER A 156 -4.22 -15.95 7.60
CA SER A 156 -3.52 -16.57 8.74
C SER A 156 -2.67 -17.75 8.25
N LYS A 157 -1.46 -17.92 8.78
CA LYS A 157 -0.65 -19.11 8.45
C LYS A 157 -1.33 -20.41 8.88
N GLY A 158 -2.21 -20.38 9.88
CA GLY A 158 -2.99 -21.55 10.30
C GLY A 158 -4.06 -22.00 9.29
N GLU A 159 -4.38 -21.18 8.29
CA GLU A 159 -5.37 -21.47 7.24
C GLU A 159 -4.74 -21.97 5.94
N ILE A 160 -3.41 -22.03 5.87
CA ILE A 160 -2.65 -22.59 4.76
C ILE A 160 -2.33 -24.05 5.09
N THR A 161 -3.36 -24.90 5.03
CA THR A 161 -3.25 -26.37 5.10
C THR A 161 -3.98 -27.00 3.94
#